data_AF-A0A2N2LGI4-F1
#
_entry.id   AF-A0A2N2LGI4-F1
#
_cell.length_a   1.000
_cell.length_b   1.000
_cell.length_c   1.000
_cell.angle_alpha   90.00
_cell.angle_beta   90.00
_cell.angle_gamma   90.00
#
_symmetry.space_group_name_H-M   'P 1'
#
loop_
_entity.id
_entity.type
_entity.pdbx_description
1 polymer ?
#
loop_
_entity_poly.entity_id
_entity_poly.type
_entity_poly.pdbx_seq_one_letter_code
_entity_poly.pdbx_strand_id
1 'polypeptide(L)'
;MMNPEDLQINFENLLKLGYAVVDVRYKDYDVLSDSQKLVIARVDSDRDEFYPAMLKQYTSVDFKSNEIYEVWTDVLRHKIKMSNVLNRDISIKVAALDFIETIYQAK
;
A
#
# COMPACT_ATOMS: atom_id res chain seq x y z
N MET A 1 18.77 -6.79 -0.81
CA MET A 1 17.66 -6.49 -1.72
C MET A 1 16.52 -7.41 -1.33
N MET A 2 15.37 -6.86 -0.95
CA MET A 2 14.19 -7.65 -0.58
C MET A 2 13.50 -8.10 -1.88
N ASN A 3 13.29 -9.41 -2.07
CA ASN A 3 12.52 -9.90 -3.20
C ASN A 3 11.04 -9.49 -2.99
N PRO A 4 10.36 -8.91 -3.99
CA PRO A 4 8.95 -8.50 -3.86
C PRO A 4 8.01 -9.65 -3.49
N GLU A 5 8.41 -10.89 -3.83
CA GLU A 5 7.66 -12.11 -3.50
C GLU A 5 7.74 -12.48 -2.02
N ASP A 6 8.74 -11.98 -1.28
CA ASP A 6 8.92 -12.25 0.14
C ASP A 6 8.11 -11.28 1.02
N LEU A 7 7.35 -10.36 0.41
CA LEU A 7 6.51 -9.42 1.16
C LEU A 7 5.28 -10.15 1.73
N GLN A 8 5.40 -10.57 2.98
CA GLN A 8 4.32 -11.18 3.75
C GLN A 8 3.95 -10.28 4.93
N ILE A 9 2.84 -9.55 4.79
CA ILE A 9 2.34 -8.63 5.82
C ILE A 9 1.04 -9.19 6.40
N ASN A 10 0.97 -9.31 7.73
CA ASN A 10 -0.26 -9.72 8.41
C ASN A 10 -1.11 -8.48 8.76
N PHE A 11 -1.78 -7.94 7.75
CA PHE A 11 -2.60 -6.72 7.88
C PHE A 11 -3.68 -6.86 8.95
N GLU A 12 -4.36 -8.00 9.01
CA GLU A 12 -5.46 -8.22 9.94
C GLU A 12 -5.01 -8.17 11.41
N ASN A 13 -3.90 -8.82 11.75
CA ASN A 13 -3.38 -8.80 13.13
C ASN A 13 -2.83 -7.43 13.50
N LEU A 14 -2.14 -6.75 12.59
CA LEU A 14 -1.67 -5.38 12.85
C LEU A 14 -2.86 -4.44 13.08
N LEU A 15 -3.90 -4.55 12.26
CA LEU A 15 -5.08 -3.69 12.37
C LEU A 15 -5.88 -3.97 13.65
N LYS A 16 -6.01 -5.23 14.07
CA LYS A 16 -6.58 -5.60 15.40
C LYS A 16 -5.82 -4.96 16.57
N LEU A 17 -4.51 -4.80 16.42
CA LEU A 17 -3.65 -4.12 17.39
C LEU A 17 -3.66 -2.58 17.24
N GLY A 18 -4.38 -2.03 16.26
CA GLY A 18 -4.50 -0.59 16.01
C GLY A 18 -3.39 -0.03 15.13
N TYR A 19 -2.74 -0.87 14.32
CA TYR A 19 -1.64 -0.50 13.45
C TYR A 19 -1.96 -0.80 11.98
N ALA A 20 -1.61 0.10 11.07
CA ALA A 20 -1.74 -0.08 9.63
C ALA A 20 -0.38 0.09 8.95
N VAL A 21 -0.10 -0.77 7.97
CA VAL A 21 1.06 -0.59 7.09
C VAL A 21 0.68 0.35 5.95
N VAL A 22 1.35 1.51 5.91
CA VAL A 22 1.18 2.52 4.87
C VAL A 22 2.52 2.85 4.22
N ASP A 23 2.45 3.39 3.01
CA ASP A 23 3.60 4.10 2.47
C ASP A 23 3.90 5.31 3.35
N VAL A 24 5.19 5.55 3.58
CA VAL A 24 5.68 6.68 4.37
C VAL A 24 5.16 8.06 3.97
N ARG A 25 4.74 8.23 2.71
CA ARG A 25 4.25 9.50 2.19
C ARG A 25 2.73 9.66 2.36
N TYR A 26 2.07 8.71 3.04
CA TYR A 26 0.64 8.76 3.32
C TYR A 26 0.27 9.94 4.24
N LYS A 27 1.17 10.33 5.15
CA LYS A 27 1.10 11.50 6.03
C LYS A 27 2.52 12.02 6.30
N ASP A 28 2.64 13.24 6.84
CA ASP A 28 3.91 13.75 7.35
C ASP A 28 4.34 12.94 8.58
N TYR A 29 5.32 12.05 8.38
CA TYR A 29 5.96 11.27 9.44
C TYR A 29 7.45 11.61 9.47
N ASP A 30 8.04 11.64 10.67
CA ASP A 30 9.50 11.70 10.85
C ASP A 30 10.11 10.39 10.39
N VAL A 31 10.80 10.41 9.24
CA VAL A 31 11.21 9.19 8.55
C VAL A 31 12.70 9.17 8.29
N LEU A 32 13.30 8.02 8.56
CA LEU A 32 14.71 7.77 8.27
C LEU A 32 14.95 7.82 6.75
N SER A 33 16.18 8.17 6.36
CA SER A 33 16.62 8.30 4.96
C SER A 33 16.71 6.97 4.20
N ASP A 34 16.03 5.93 4.68
CA ASP A 34 16.10 4.59 4.11
C ASP A 34 15.31 4.47 2.81
N SER A 35 15.75 3.56 1.94
CA SER A 35 15.28 3.44 0.56
C SER A 35 13.89 2.81 0.43
N GLN A 36 13.49 2.00 1.43
CA GLN A 36 12.23 1.27 1.44
C GLN A 36 11.39 1.75 2.60
N LYS A 37 10.31 2.45 2.27
CA LYS A 37 9.57 3.26 3.24
C LYS A 37 8.12 2.78 3.40
N LEU A 38 7.97 1.55 3.89
CA LEU A 38 6.72 1.13 4.53
C LEU A 38 6.82 1.53 6.00
N VAL A 39 5.86 2.30 6.50
CA VAL A 39 5.76 2.67 7.91
C VAL A 39 4.51 2.06 8.51
N ILE A 40 4.62 1.68 9.78
CA ILE A 40 3.48 1.21 10.58
C ILE A 40 2.88 2.45 11.24
N ALA A 41 1.71 2.89 10.78
CA ALA A 41 0.98 4.01 11.33
C ALA A 41 -0.07 3.53 12.36
N ARG A 42 -0.28 4.30 13.42
CA ARG A 42 -1.35 4.04 14.39
C ARG A 42 -2.70 4.46 13.80
N VAL A 43 -3.72 3.62 13.95
CA VAL A 43 -5.09 3.85 13.51
C VAL A 43 -6.00 3.88 14.74
N ASP A 44 -6.39 5.09 15.14
CA ASP A 44 -7.18 5.33 16.35
C ASP A 44 -8.70 5.14 16.14
N SER A 45 -9.19 5.01 14.90
CA SER A 45 -10.63 4.91 14.57
C SER A 45 -10.88 4.20 13.22
N ASP A 46 -12.05 3.60 13.04
CA ASP A 46 -12.59 3.04 11.77
C ASP A 46 -11.63 2.12 11.00
N ARG A 47 -11.09 1.15 11.75
CA ARG A 47 -10.11 0.16 11.29
C ARG A 47 -10.55 -0.60 10.03
N ASP A 48 -11.82 -1.01 9.99
CA ASP A 48 -12.39 -1.77 8.87
C ASP A 48 -12.55 -0.89 7.62
N GLU A 49 -12.65 0.43 7.78
CA GLU A 49 -12.77 1.38 6.68
C GLU A 49 -11.42 1.93 6.19
N PHE A 50 -10.35 1.77 6.97
CA PHE A 50 -9.05 2.39 6.69
C PHE A 50 -8.52 2.04 5.28
N TYR A 51 -8.35 0.76 4.99
CA TYR A 51 -7.84 0.29 3.71
C TYR A 51 -8.80 0.57 2.53
N PRO A 52 -10.12 0.30 2.65
CA PRO A 52 -11.06 0.70 1.60
C PRO A 52 -11.05 2.20 1.30
N ALA A 53 -11.07 3.05 2.34
CA ALA A 53 -11.06 4.50 2.19
C ALA A 53 -9.77 5.00 1.56
N MET A 54 -8.61 4.45 1.98
CA MET A 54 -7.31 4.79 1.40
C MET A 54 -7.22 4.41 -0.07
N LEU A 55 -7.61 3.18 -0.43
CA LEU A 55 -7.60 2.75 -1.83
C LEU A 55 -8.54 3.63 -2.67
N LYS A 56 -9.77 3.87 -2.19
CA LYS A 56 -10.72 4.76 -2.86
C LYS A 56 -10.17 6.18 -3.05
N GLN A 57 -9.47 6.73 -2.06
CA GLN A 57 -8.84 8.05 -2.16
C GLN A 57 -7.79 8.11 -3.26
N TYR A 58 -7.05 7.03 -3.49
CA TYR A 58 -6.01 7.00 -4.51
C TYR A 58 -6.53 6.73 -5.90
N THR A 59 -7.59 5.92 -6.00
CA THR A 59 -7.96 5.27 -7.26
C THR A 59 -9.34 5.68 -7.75
N SER A 60 -10.16 6.27 -6.89
CA SER A 60 -11.60 6.50 -7.10
C SER A 60 -12.41 5.22 -7.36
N VAL A 61 -11.87 4.04 -7.02
CA VAL A 61 -12.51 2.74 -7.21
C VAL A 61 -12.96 2.17 -5.87
N ASP A 62 -14.15 1.57 -5.85
CA ASP A 62 -14.66 0.79 -4.72
C ASP A 62 -14.25 -0.68 -4.87
N PHE A 63 -13.58 -1.22 -3.85
CA PHE A 63 -13.14 -2.62 -3.79
C PHE A 63 -14.03 -3.42 -2.82
N LYS A 64 -14.25 -4.71 -3.11
CA LYS A 64 -14.97 -5.59 -2.19
C LYS A 64 -14.12 -5.84 -0.94
N SER A 65 -14.73 -5.87 0.25
CA SER A 65 -13.99 -6.06 1.51
C SER A 65 -13.08 -7.30 1.53
N ASN A 66 -13.45 -8.36 0.80
CA ASN A 66 -12.69 -9.61 0.76
C ASN A 66 -11.42 -9.57 -0.12
N GLU A 67 -11.27 -8.60 -1.02
CA GLU A 67 -10.10 -8.47 -1.90
C GLU A 67 -9.13 -7.35 -1.46
N ILE A 68 -9.53 -6.49 -0.51
CA ILE A 68 -8.79 -5.28 -0.14
C ILE A 68 -7.34 -5.53 0.24
N TYR A 69 -7.07 -6.55 1.06
CA TYR A 69 -5.70 -6.85 1.50
C TYR A 69 -4.84 -7.40 0.37
N GLU A 70 -5.42 -8.18 -0.54
CA GLU A 70 -4.73 -8.69 -1.72
C GLU A 70 -4.39 -7.52 -2.66
N VAL A 71 -5.38 -6.69 -2.99
CA VAL A 71 -5.22 -5.51 -3.83
C VAL A 71 -4.14 -4.58 -3.26
N TRP A 72 -4.19 -4.29 -1.95
CA TRP A 72 -3.19 -3.43 -1.34
C TRP A 72 -1.78 -4.03 -1.38
N THR A 73 -1.65 -5.34 -1.12
CA THR A 73 -0.37 -6.05 -1.23
C THR A 73 0.20 -5.93 -2.64
N ASP A 74 -0.65 -6.11 -3.65
CA ASP A 74 -0.23 -6.04 -5.04
C ASP A 74 0.14 -4.63 -5.48
N VAL A 75 -0.56 -3.60 -4.99
CA VAL A 75 -0.15 -2.19 -5.17
C VAL A 75 1.23 -1.94 -4.56
N LEU A 76 1.50 -2.45 -3.36
CA LEU A 76 2.82 -2.31 -2.72
C LEU A 76 3.93 -3.03 -3.50
N ARG A 77 3.68 -4.25 -3.96
CA ARG A 77 4.62 -5.01 -4.80
C ARG A 77 4.88 -4.29 -6.12
N HIS A 78 3.83 -3.78 -6.75
CA HIS A 78 3.93 -3.01 -7.98
C HIS A 78 4.74 -1.74 -7.80
N LYS A 79 4.53 -1.02 -6.69
CA LYS A 79 5.36 0.13 -6.30
C LYS A 79 6.83 -0.23 -6.22
N ILE A 80 7.19 -1.31 -5.51
CA ILE A 80 8.57 -1.75 -5.33
C ILE A 80 9.18 -2.11 -6.69
N LYS A 81 8.47 -2.91 -7.50
CA LYS A 81 8.89 -3.30 -8.84
C LYS A 81 9.16 -2.08 -9.71
N MET A 82 8.23 -1.12 -9.74
CA MET A 82 8.36 0.05 -10.60
C MET A 82 9.41 1.02 -10.12
N SER A 83 9.59 1.16 -8.81
CA SER A 83 10.67 1.98 -8.26
C SER A 83 12.05 1.43 -8.63
N ASN A 84 12.20 0.09 -8.64
CA ASN A 84 13.41 -0.58 -9.07
C ASN A 84 13.67 -0.39 -10.58
N VAL A 85 12.65 -0.57 -11.42
CA VAL A 85 12.76 -0.43 -12.89
C VAL A 85 13.10 1.00 -13.29
N LEU A 86 12.50 2.00 -12.64
CA LEU A 86 12.72 3.41 -12.94
C LEU A 86 13.96 4.00 -12.23
N ASN A 87 14.64 3.19 -11.40
CA ASN A 87 15.75 3.59 -10.55
C ASN A 87 15.45 4.87 -9.72
N ARG A 88 14.18 5.04 -9.30
CA ARG A 88 13.69 6.15 -8.49
C ARG A 88 12.43 5.72 -7.73
N ASP A 89 12.23 6.25 -6.53
CA ASP A 89 11.03 5.95 -5.74
C ASP A 89 9.79 6.68 -6.30
N ILE A 90 8.77 5.92 -6.66
CA ILE A 90 7.49 6.46 -7.14
C ILE A 90 6.52 6.72 -5.98
N SER A 91 5.59 7.65 -6.14
CA SER A 91 4.56 7.84 -5.10
C SER A 91 3.60 6.66 -5.07
N ILE A 92 3.08 6.33 -3.88
CA ILE A 92 2.09 5.26 -3.72
C ILE A 92 0.82 5.52 -4.53
N LYS A 93 0.40 6.79 -4.67
CA LYS A 93 -0.75 7.17 -5.51
C LYS A 93 -0.50 6.83 -6.99
N VAL A 94 0.68 7.14 -7.51
CA VAL A 94 1.06 6.80 -8.89
C VAL A 94 1.11 5.30 -9.08
N ALA A 95 1.70 4.57 -8.12
CA ALA A 95 1.74 3.11 -8.17
C ALA A 95 0.34 2.48 -8.14
N ALA A 96 -0.57 3.00 -7.31
CA ALA A 96 -1.94 2.50 -7.21
C ALA A 96 -2.74 2.73 -8.50
N LEU A 97 -2.61 3.92 -9.11
CA LEU A 97 -3.26 4.23 -10.39
C LEU A 97 -2.72 3.36 -11.52
N ASP A 98 -1.39 3.28 -11.65
CA ASP A 98 -0.73 2.47 -12.68
C ASP A 98 -1.08 0.98 -12.54
N PHE A 99 -1.10 0.45 -11.31
CA PHE A 99 -1.53 -0.91 -11.03
C PHE A 99 -2.97 -1.16 -11.51
N ILE A 100 -3.88 -0.23 -11.28
CA ILE A 100 -5.29 -0.42 -11.66
C ILE A 100 -5.46 -0.40 -13.16
N GLU A 101 -4.82 0.55 -13.84
CA GLU A 101 -4.92 0.71 -15.29
C GLU A 101 -4.25 -0.45 -16.04
N THR A 102 -3.18 -1.03 -15.49
CA THR A 102 -2.35 -2.01 -16.20
C THR A 102 -2.58 -3.46 -15.78
N ILE A 103 -2.92 -3.72 -14.52
CA ILE A 103 -3.00 -5.07 -13.95
C ILE A 103 -4.42 -5.39 -13.49
N TYR A 104 -5.09 -4.49 -12.76
CA TYR A 104 -6.41 -4.78 -12.19
C TYR A 104 -7.53 -4.80 -13.24
N GLN A 105 -7.57 -3.84 -14.18
CA GLN A 105 -8.55 -3.85 -15.28
C GLN A 105 -8.34 -4.99 -16.28
N ALA A 106 -7.14 -5.59 -16.31
CA ALA A 106 -6.82 -6.73 -17.13
C ALA A 106 -7.27 -8.08 -16.51
N LYS A 107 -7.77 -8.07 -15.27
CA LYS A 107 -8.40 -9.21 -14.58
C LYS A 107 -9.91 -9.20 -14.81
#